data_AF-A0A6G7XJN2-F1
#
_entry.id   AF-A0A6G7XJN2-F1
#
_cell.length_a   1.000
_cell.length_b   1.000
_cell.length_c   1.000
_cell.angle_alpha   90.00
_cell.angle_beta   90.00
_cell.angle_gamma   90.00
#
_symmetry.space_group_name_H-M   'P 1'
#
loop_
_entity.id
_entity.type
_entity.pdbx_description
1 polymer ?
#
loop_
_entity_poly.entity_id
_entity_poly.type
_entity_poly.pdbx_seq_one_letter_code
_entity_poly.pdbx_strand_id
1 'polypeptide(L)'
;MSVARTPADPQANRRAHKGIPEDRFDRVERSGRVGAHRVTVRPRYVWQYLIAALLGFALLTTAGIFAVQSIGNVEALPLLGDKGGTADTQKPATAKLDPKATVAVFNGTPTENLAGALEKIIPEKSWGNVVYAGSAGKDDVKISAVFYRDAADQAAAAGLAAKLGGISTYETKDYADYGARLIVLIGEDYAGPGIEEAKKMTAEDSAPDSSEPQINPETGNTVDPVTGWDIDPDTGWPIDPSTGQPVDPSTAPAQ
;
A
#
# COMPACT_ATOMS: atom_id res chain seq x y z
N MET A 1 -37.36 -61.77 54.45
CA MET A 1 -37.37 -61.77 52.97
C MET A 1 -36.06 -62.38 52.48
N SER A 2 -36.08 -63.66 52.08
CA SER A 2 -35.01 -64.31 51.35
C SER A 2 -35.66 -65.40 50.51
N VAL A 3 -35.84 -65.11 49.23
CA VAL A 3 -36.45 -66.03 48.28
C VAL A 3 -35.31 -66.80 47.63
N ALA A 4 -35.20 -68.08 47.96
CA ALA A 4 -34.33 -69.01 47.28
C ALA A 4 -34.75 -69.12 45.80
N ARG A 5 -33.80 -68.95 44.87
CA ARG A 5 -33.96 -69.36 43.48
C ARG A 5 -32.98 -70.49 43.18
N THR A 6 -33.56 -71.65 42.95
CA THR A 6 -32.97 -72.91 42.49
C THR A 6 -32.19 -72.73 41.18
N PRO A 7 -31.00 -73.34 41.00
CA PRO A 7 -30.31 -73.36 39.72
C PRO A 7 -31.08 -74.21 38.71
N ALA A 8 -31.41 -73.63 37.56
CA ALA A 8 -32.00 -74.33 36.43
C ALA A 8 -30.97 -75.28 35.81
N ASP A 9 -31.28 -76.57 35.81
CA ASP A 9 -30.50 -77.63 35.17
C ASP A 9 -30.67 -77.54 33.63
N PRO A 10 -29.61 -77.27 32.84
CA PRO A 10 -29.71 -77.06 31.40
C PRO A 10 -29.91 -78.35 30.60
N GLN A 11 -30.10 -79.50 31.25
CA GLN A 11 -30.17 -80.81 30.60
C GLN A 11 -31.59 -81.28 30.23
N ALA A 12 -32.64 -80.53 30.59
CA ALA A 12 -34.03 -81.02 30.50
C ALA A 12 -34.67 -81.04 29.10
N ASN A 13 -33.94 -80.73 28.01
CA ASN A 13 -34.51 -80.66 26.66
C ASN A 13 -33.74 -81.43 25.58
N ARG A 14 -33.05 -82.52 25.92
CA ARG A 14 -32.53 -83.48 24.93
C ARG A 14 -33.58 -84.56 24.62
N ARG A 15 -34.59 -84.18 23.82
CA ARG A 15 -35.46 -85.16 23.17
C ARG A 15 -34.67 -85.91 22.11
N ALA A 16 -34.42 -87.19 22.38
CA ALA A 16 -33.76 -88.15 21.50
C ALA A 16 -34.42 -88.20 20.11
N HIS A 17 -33.77 -87.62 19.09
CA HIS A 17 -34.10 -87.87 17.69
C HIS A 17 -33.41 -89.16 17.26
N LYS A 18 -34.01 -90.29 17.63
CA LYS A 18 -33.59 -91.63 17.21
C LYS A 18 -34.26 -91.91 15.86
N GLY A 19 -33.61 -91.55 14.74
CA GLY A 19 -34.16 -91.91 13.42
C GLY A 19 -33.72 -91.13 12.18
N ILE A 20 -32.61 -90.38 12.19
CA ILE A 20 -32.06 -89.83 10.94
C ILE A 20 -30.84 -90.70 10.55
N PRO A 21 -30.80 -91.32 9.36
CA PRO A 21 -29.64 -92.06 8.91
C PRO A 21 -28.47 -91.11 8.69
N GLU A 22 -27.29 -91.48 9.19
CA GLU A 22 -26.07 -90.68 9.11
C GLU A 22 -25.65 -90.51 7.64
N ASP A 23 -25.63 -89.27 7.16
CA ASP A 23 -25.29 -88.95 5.77
C ASP A 23 -23.77 -88.92 5.59
N ARG A 24 -23.29 -89.18 4.37
CA ARG A 24 -21.86 -89.06 4.00
C ARG A 24 -21.29 -87.67 4.29
N PHE A 25 -22.13 -86.63 4.35
CA PHE A 25 -21.72 -85.27 4.72
C PHE A 25 -21.49 -85.09 6.23
N ASP A 26 -21.99 -85.99 7.08
CA ASP A 26 -21.74 -85.96 8.53
C ASP A 26 -20.39 -86.59 8.90
N ARG A 27 -19.85 -87.47 8.04
CA ARG A 27 -18.57 -88.18 8.24
C ARG A 27 -17.33 -87.38 7.78
N VAL A 28 -17.50 -86.14 7.35
CA VAL A 28 -16.36 -85.31 6.96
C VAL A 28 -15.72 -84.73 8.23
N GLU A 29 -14.42 -84.91 8.41
CA GLU A 29 -13.71 -84.25 9.51
C GLU A 29 -13.95 -82.75 9.43
N ARG A 30 -14.50 -82.17 10.50
CA ARG A 30 -14.77 -80.73 10.57
C ARG A 30 -13.44 -79.99 10.61
N SER A 31 -12.93 -79.62 9.44
CA SER A 31 -11.78 -78.72 9.32
C SER A 31 -12.18 -77.36 9.89
N GLY A 32 -11.47 -76.90 10.93
CA GLY A 32 -11.81 -75.72 11.75
C GLY A 32 -11.78 -74.37 11.02
N ARG A 33 -11.76 -74.33 9.69
CA ARG A 33 -11.88 -73.11 8.88
C ARG A 33 -13.08 -73.21 7.95
N VAL A 34 -14.25 -72.91 8.50
CA VAL A 34 -15.44 -72.58 7.72
C VAL A 34 -16.00 -71.28 8.26
N GLY A 35 -15.90 -70.23 7.45
CA GLY A 35 -16.38 -68.88 7.76
C GLY A 35 -15.78 -67.88 6.78
N ALA A 36 -16.60 -66.97 6.25
CA ALA A 36 -16.13 -65.92 5.35
C ALA A 36 -14.99 -65.15 6.02
N HIS A 37 -13.79 -65.22 5.42
CA HIS A 37 -12.65 -64.43 5.82
C HIS A 37 -12.99 -62.95 5.61
N ARG A 38 -13.62 -62.33 6.61
CA ARG A 38 -13.62 -60.88 6.73
C ARG A 38 -12.17 -60.47 6.93
N VAL A 39 -11.57 -59.94 5.88
CA VAL A 39 -10.28 -59.26 5.94
C VAL A 39 -10.46 -58.16 6.99
N THR A 40 -9.89 -58.35 8.17
CA THR A 40 -9.74 -57.24 9.09
C THR A 40 -8.73 -56.31 8.44
N VAL A 41 -9.21 -55.17 7.94
CA VAL A 41 -8.34 -54.14 7.37
C VAL A 41 -7.37 -53.76 8.47
N ARG A 42 -6.10 -54.18 8.32
CA ARG A 42 -5.04 -53.73 9.23
C ARG A 42 -5.04 -52.19 9.15
N PRO A 43 -5.19 -51.45 10.26
CA PRO A 43 -5.07 -50.01 10.23
C PRO A 43 -3.64 -49.73 9.77
N ARG A 44 -3.53 -49.30 8.51
CA ARG A 44 -2.25 -48.96 7.91
C ARG A 44 -1.74 -47.79 8.73
N TYR A 45 -0.44 -47.73 9.01
CA TYR A 45 0.20 -46.64 9.74
C TYR A 45 0.22 -45.32 8.94
N VAL A 46 -0.89 -44.94 8.30
CA VAL A 46 -1.05 -43.71 7.52
C VAL A 46 -0.83 -42.48 8.42
N TRP A 47 -1.19 -42.60 9.69
CA TRP A 47 -1.00 -41.52 10.66
C TRP A 47 0.48 -41.21 10.93
N GLN A 48 1.38 -42.19 10.81
CA GLN A 48 2.82 -41.94 10.90
C GLN A 48 3.32 -41.09 9.73
N TYR A 49 2.80 -41.31 8.52
CA TYR A 49 3.11 -40.47 7.37
C TYR A 49 2.55 -39.06 7.52
N LEU A 50 1.37 -38.89 8.14
CA LEU A 50 0.83 -37.56 8.44
C LEU A 50 1.69 -36.81 9.46
N ILE A 51 2.15 -37.48 10.52
CA ILE A 51 3.07 -36.87 11.49
C ILE A 51 4.41 -36.52 10.82
N ALA A 52 4.97 -37.43 10.02
CA ALA A 52 6.21 -37.18 9.30
C ALA A 52 6.06 -36.02 8.31
N ALA A 53 4.92 -35.90 7.64
CA ALA A 53 4.62 -34.79 6.74
C ALA A 53 4.49 -33.46 7.49
N LEU A 54 3.81 -33.44 8.65
CA LEU A 54 3.69 -32.24 9.48
C LEU A 54 5.05 -31.81 10.05
N LEU A 55 5.87 -32.76 10.51
CA LEU A 55 7.23 -32.47 10.97
C LEU A 55 8.10 -31.96 9.82
N GLY A 56 8.05 -32.60 8.67
CA GLY A 56 8.78 -32.14 7.48
C GLY A 56 8.35 -30.75 7.04
N PHE A 57 7.05 -30.45 7.05
CA PHE A 57 6.53 -29.12 6.75
C PHE A 57 7.01 -28.07 7.75
N ALA A 58 6.95 -28.35 9.06
CA ALA A 58 7.45 -27.47 10.10
C ALA A 58 8.95 -27.21 9.97
N LEU A 59 9.73 -28.24 9.60
CA LEU A 59 11.17 -28.14 9.40
C LEU A 59 11.52 -27.34 8.14
N LEU A 60 10.78 -27.54 7.05
CA LEU A 60 10.95 -26.77 5.81
C LEU A 60 10.55 -25.30 5.98
N THR A 61 9.46 -25.02 6.70
CA THR A 61 9.04 -23.64 6.99
C THR A 61 10.06 -22.93 7.88
N THR A 62 10.52 -23.57 8.96
CA THR A 62 11.56 -22.99 9.82
C THR A 62 12.89 -22.79 9.09
N ALA A 63 13.33 -23.76 8.29
CA ALA A 63 14.53 -23.64 7.46
C ALA A 63 14.38 -22.56 6.38
N GLY A 64 13.20 -22.43 5.76
CA GLY A 64 12.91 -21.39 4.78
C GLY A 64 12.95 -19.99 5.39
N ILE A 65 12.34 -19.81 6.56
CA ILE A 65 12.40 -18.54 7.32
C ILE A 65 13.86 -18.23 7.69
N PHE A 66 14.62 -19.22 8.17
CA PHE A 66 16.01 -19.02 8.54
C PHE A 66 16.91 -18.71 7.33
N ALA A 67 16.66 -19.32 6.17
CA ALA A 67 17.37 -19.03 4.93
C ALA A 67 17.11 -17.58 4.47
N VAL A 68 15.85 -17.12 4.51
CA VAL A 68 15.50 -15.73 4.19
C VAL A 68 16.14 -14.75 5.18
N GLN A 69 16.15 -15.09 6.47
CA GLN A 69 16.70 -14.21 7.51
C GLN A 69 18.25 -14.18 7.52
N SER A 70 18.90 -15.25 7.04
CA SER A 70 20.37 -15.32 6.90
C SER A 70 20.89 -14.65 5.62
N ILE A 71 20.04 -14.47 4.60
CA ILE A 71 20.39 -13.80 3.34
C ILE A 71 19.86 -12.38 3.43
N GLY A 72 20.60 -11.50 4.09
CA GLY A 72 20.25 -10.07 4.21
C GLY A 72 20.32 -9.25 2.91
N ASN A 73 20.22 -9.89 1.73
CA ASN A 73 20.18 -9.27 0.40
C ASN A 73 19.43 -10.19 -0.58
N VAL A 74 18.16 -9.88 -0.86
CA VAL A 74 17.24 -10.65 -1.71
C VAL A 74 17.48 -10.50 -3.22
N GLU A 75 18.73 -10.32 -3.65
CA GLU A 75 19.05 -10.14 -5.07
C GLU A 75 19.39 -11.46 -5.82
N ALA A 76 19.33 -12.62 -5.14
CA ALA A 76 19.83 -13.89 -5.69
C ALA A 76 18.86 -15.09 -5.57
N LEU A 77 17.56 -14.88 -5.79
CA LEU A 77 16.59 -15.97 -5.95
C LEU A 77 16.00 -15.98 -7.36
N PRO A 78 16.53 -16.80 -8.30
CA PRO A 78 16.15 -16.79 -9.71
C PRO A 78 14.88 -17.62 -9.99
N LEU A 79 13.85 -17.52 -9.15
CA LEU A 79 12.67 -18.41 -9.28
C LEU A 79 11.31 -17.73 -9.35
N LEU A 80 11.19 -16.42 -9.13
CA LEU A 80 9.93 -15.72 -9.35
C LEU A 80 10.16 -14.51 -10.25
N GLY A 81 9.44 -14.49 -11.37
CA GLY A 81 9.46 -13.41 -12.34
C GLY A 81 9.07 -12.07 -11.70
N ASP A 82 9.85 -11.08 -12.07
CA ASP A 82 9.64 -9.64 -11.96
C ASP A 82 8.17 -9.23 -12.04
N LYS A 83 7.54 -8.93 -10.89
CA LYS A 83 6.40 -8.00 -10.73
C LYS A 83 6.29 -7.52 -9.28
N GLY A 84 6.60 -6.25 -9.07
CA GLY A 84 6.18 -5.46 -7.91
C GLY A 84 7.30 -5.17 -6.94
N GLY A 85 7.78 -3.93 -6.97
CA GLY A 85 8.75 -3.40 -6.01
C GLY A 85 8.25 -3.61 -4.58
N THR A 86 8.89 -4.54 -3.88
CA THR A 86 8.81 -4.66 -2.44
C THR A 86 9.58 -3.50 -1.85
N ALA A 87 8.85 -2.43 -1.52
CA ALA A 87 9.34 -1.37 -0.66
C ALA A 87 9.51 -1.97 0.76
N ASP A 88 10.69 -2.55 1.02
CA ASP A 88 11.05 -3.05 2.34
C ASP A 88 11.12 -1.86 3.30
N THR A 89 10.21 -1.81 4.28
CA THR A 89 10.21 -0.79 5.34
C THR A 89 11.47 -0.98 6.18
N GLN A 90 12.54 -0.28 5.82
CA GLN A 90 13.81 -0.33 6.54
C GLN A 90 13.66 0.30 7.93
N LYS A 91 14.28 -0.36 8.92
CA LYS A 91 14.40 0.08 10.31
C LYS A 91 14.86 1.55 10.36
N PRO A 92 14.23 2.41 11.19
CA PRO A 92 14.55 3.83 11.23
C PRO A 92 16.03 4.04 11.59
N ALA A 93 16.80 4.55 10.63
CA ALA A 93 18.16 4.99 10.86
C ALA A 93 18.18 6.23 11.76
N THR A 94 19.34 6.53 12.34
CA THR A 94 19.56 7.78 13.08
C THR A 94 19.31 8.97 12.16
N ALA A 95 18.19 9.67 12.35
CA ALA A 95 17.79 10.82 11.57
C ALA A 95 18.83 11.94 11.69
N LYS A 96 19.49 12.30 10.57
CA LYS A 96 20.49 13.37 10.49
C LYS A 96 20.21 14.22 9.26
N LEU A 97 19.82 15.47 9.46
CA LEU A 97 19.53 16.38 8.37
C LEU A 97 20.80 16.80 7.60
N ASP A 98 20.73 16.81 6.27
CA ASP A 98 21.79 17.32 5.38
C ASP A 98 21.24 18.49 4.54
N PRO A 99 21.53 19.76 4.93
CA PRO A 99 21.08 20.94 4.19
C PRO A 99 21.61 21.02 2.76
N LYS A 100 22.67 20.26 2.42
CA LYS A 100 23.27 20.24 1.08
C LYS A 100 22.71 19.14 0.18
N ALA A 101 21.83 18.28 0.70
CA ALA A 101 21.22 17.22 -0.10
C ALA A 101 20.32 17.82 -1.19
N THR A 102 20.41 17.29 -2.40
CA THR A 102 19.51 17.63 -3.51
C THR A 102 18.23 16.81 -3.39
N VAL A 103 17.09 17.49 -3.38
CA VAL A 103 15.76 16.91 -3.15
C VAL A 103 14.89 17.12 -4.37
N ALA A 104 14.24 16.08 -4.87
CA ALA A 104 13.16 16.19 -5.85
C ALA A 104 11.83 15.87 -5.16
N VAL A 105 10.83 16.72 -5.31
CA VAL A 105 9.51 16.58 -4.69
C VAL A 105 8.48 16.24 -5.75
N PHE A 106 7.78 15.13 -5.56
CA PHE A 106 6.74 14.64 -6.45
C PHE A 106 5.43 14.53 -5.71
N ASN A 107 4.42 15.27 -6.18
CA ASN A 107 3.08 15.21 -5.65
C ASN A 107 2.28 14.11 -6.34
N GLY A 108 2.02 13.02 -5.62
CA GLY A 108 1.19 11.92 -6.07
C GLY A 108 -0.24 11.97 -5.54
N THR A 109 -0.76 13.17 -5.29
CA THR A 109 -2.12 13.42 -4.78
C THR A 109 -2.88 14.37 -5.71
N PRO A 110 -4.22 14.41 -5.64
CA PRO A 110 -5.02 15.39 -6.38
C PRO A 110 -4.92 16.82 -5.80
N THR A 111 -4.17 17.03 -4.72
CA THR A 111 -4.04 18.37 -4.12
C THR A 111 -3.11 19.23 -4.97
N GLU A 112 -3.62 20.31 -5.54
CA GLU A 112 -2.81 21.22 -6.35
C GLU A 112 -1.77 21.96 -5.51
N ASN A 113 -0.70 22.43 -6.15
CA ASN A 113 0.34 23.28 -5.55
C ASN A 113 1.10 22.69 -4.32
N LEU A 114 0.87 21.44 -3.94
CA LEU A 114 1.52 20.84 -2.77
C LEU A 114 3.04 20.68 -2.93
N ALA A 115 3.49 20.25 -4.10
CA ALA A 115 4.93 20.18 -4.40
C ALA A 115 5.58 21.57 -4.37
N GLY A 116 4.90 22.59 -4.94
CA GLY A 116 5.40 23.97 -4.95
C GLY A 116 5.44 24.62 -3.57
N ALA A 117 4.51 24.27 -2.68
CA ALA A 117 4.59 24.69 -1.27
C ALA A 117 5.84 24.11 -0.59
N LEU A 118 6.10 22.82 -0.76
CA LEU A 118 7.31 22.18 -0.21
C LEU A 118 8.61 22.67 -0.85
N GLU A 119 8.59 23.05 -2.12
CA GLU A 119 9.71 23.68 -2.81
C GLU A 119 10.18 24.96 -2.09
N LYS A 120 9.26 25.71 -1.49
CA LYS A 120 9.57 26.91 -0.69
C LYS A 120 9.99 26.56 0.73
N ILE A 121 9.27 25.64 1.39
CA ILE A 121 9.51 25.29 2.80
C ILE A 121 10.86 24.60 3.03
N ILE A 122 11.21 23.63 2.18
CA ILE A 122 12.42 22.79 2.36
C ILE A 122 13.70 23.64 2.42
N PRO A 123 13.98 24.57 1.47
CA PRO A 123 15.15 25.44 1.56
C PRO A 123 15.04 26.48 2.68
N GLU A 124 13.84 27.04 2.93
CA GLU A 124 13.63 28.03 4.02
C GLU A 124 14.00 27.45 5.38
N LYS A 125 13.63 26.19 5.63
CA LYS A 125 13.94 25.47 6.87
C LYS A 125 15.31 24.78 6.86
N SER A 126 16.10 24.96 5.80
CA SER A 126 17.41 24.32 5.60
C SER A 126 17.37 22.79 5.67
N TRP A 127 16.29 22.18 5.16
CA TRP A 127 16.11 20.73 5.13
C TRP A 127 16.76 20.06 3.92
N GLY A 128 17.10 20.85 2.89
CA GLY A 128 17.76 20.41 1.67
C GLY A 128 17.63 21.50 0.58
N ASN A 129 18.18 21.22 -0.60
CA ASN A 129 18.00 22.06 -1.78
C ASN A 129 17.06 21.35 -2.75
N VAL A 130 15.90 21.93 -3.00
CA VAL A 130 14.95 21.37 -3.96
C VAL A 130 15.44 21.68 -5.37
N VAL A 131 15.71 20.64 -6.14
CA VAL A 131 16.14 20.74 -7.55
C VAL A 131 14.97 20.61 -8.51
N TYR A 132 13.88 20.00 -8.05
CA TYR A 132 12.67 19.81 -8.83
C TYR A 132 11.48 19.65 -7.89
N ALA A 133 10.37 20.30 -8.23
CA ALA A 133 9.09 20.07 -7.59
C ALA A 133 8.00 19.99 -8.67
N GLY A 134 7.16 18.97 -8.61
CA GLY A 134 6.08 18.83 -9.58
C GLY A 134 5.15 17.68 -9.27
N SER A 135 4.23 17.41 -10.19
CA SER A 135 3.34 16.25 -10.10
C SER A 135 4.11 14.96 -10.34
N ALA A 136 3.75 13.91 -9.61
CA ALA A 136 4.20 12.56 -9.88
C ALA A 136 3.54 12.04 -11.16
N GLY A 137 4.08 10.95 -11.73
CA GLY A 137 3.46 10.30 -12.89
C GLY A 137 2.06 9.71 -12.62
N LYS A 138 1.63 9.67 -11.35
CA LYS A 138 0.30 9.26 -10.91
C LYS A 138 -0.13 10.13 -9.72
N ASP A 139 -1.42 10.42 -9.63
CA ASP A 139 -2.06 11.23 -8.57
C ASP A 139 -2.83 10.39 -7.54
N ASP A 140 -2.73 9.06 -7.59
CA ASP A 140 -3.42 8.09 -6.73
C ASP A 140 -2.50 7.39 -5.70
N VAL A 141 -1.36 8.02 -5.38
CA VAL A 141 -0.38 7.43 -4.47
C VAL A 141 -0.92 7.42 -3.04
N LYS A 142 -1.01 6.25 -2.43
CA LYS A 142 -1.59 6.09 -1.08
C LYS A 142 -0.61 6.38 0.06
N ILE A 143 0.69 6.15 -0.16
CA ILE A 143 1.71 6.21 0.88
C ILE A 143 2.78 7.22 0.50
N SER A 144 3.08 8.12 1.43
CA SER A 144 4.14 9.11 1.33
C SER A 144 5.46 8.49 1.75
N ALA A 145 6.50 8.73 0.95
CA ALA A 145 7.82 8.22 1.25
C ALA A 145 8.96 9.07 0.71
N VAL A 146 10.11 9.00 1.40
CA VAL A 146 11.38 9.50 0.91
C VAL A 146 12.21 8.34 0.37
N PHE A 147 12.48 8.38 -0.92
CA PHE A 147 13.36 7.47 -1.60
C PHE A 147 14.79 8.01 -1.63
N TYR A 148 15.76 7.13 -1.44
CA TYR A 148 17.18 7.45 -1.55
C TYR A 148 17.92 6.35 -2.29
N ARG A 149 19.06 6.69 -2.89
CA ARG A 149 19.84 5.77 -3.72
C ARG A 149 20.92 5.02 -2.94
N ASP A 150 21.63 5.73 -2.07
CA ASP A 150 22.83 5.25 -1.40
C ASP A 150 22.58 5.11 0.11
N ALA A 151 23.09 4.04 0.74
CA ALA A 151 22.96 3.85 2.19
C ALA A 151 23.56 5.01 3.03
N ALA A 152 24.50 5.77 2.47
CA ALA A 152 25.03 6.99 3.09
C ALA A 152 23.97 8.10 3.23
N ASP A 153 22.98 8.12 2.34
CA ASP A 153 21.90 9.11 2.31
C ASP A 153 20.71 8.71 3.18
N GLN A 154 20.69 7.48 3.72
CA GLN A 154 19.64 6.98 4.60
C GLN A 154 19.41 7.90 5.81
N ALA A 155 20.48 8.42 6.41
CA ALA A 155 20.37 9.32 7.56
C ALA A 155 19.76 10.68 7.17
N ALA A 156 20.10 11.20 5.99
CA ALA A 156 19.54 12.42 5.41
C ALA A 156 18.06 12.26 5.05
N ALA A 157 17.72 11.13 4.42
CA ALA A 157 16.35 10.75 4.10
C ALA A 157 15.50 10.65 5.36
N ALA A 158 15.98 9.97 6.40
CA ALA A 158 15.30 9.86 7.69
C ALA A 158 15.14 11.23 8.39
N GLY A 159 16.15 12.11 8.27
CA GLY A 159 16.09 13.48 8.77
C GLY A 159 14.99 14.31 8.11
N LEU A 160 14.93 14.27 6.77
CA LEU A 160 13.92 14.96 5.99
C LEU A 160 12.52 14.37 6.25
N ALA A 161 12.40 13.05 6.24
CA ALA A 161 11.17 12.33 6.49
C ALA A 161 10.55 12.68 7.86
N ALA A 162 11.37 12.77 8.90
CA ALA A 162 10.92 13.20 10.23
C ALA A 162 10.35 14.63 10.25
N LYS A 163 10.86 15.53 9.40
CA LYS A 163 10.34 16.90 9.28
C LYS A 163 9.07 17.00 8.45
N LEU A 164 8.91 16.11 7.48
CA LEU A 164 7.75 16.01 6.61
C LEU A 164 6.58 15.23 7.23
N GLY A 165 6.51 15.15 8.57
CA GLY A 165 5.42 14.45 9.27
C GLY A 165 5.72 12.99 9.61
N GLY A 166 6.97 12.54 9.49
CA GLY A 166 7.37 11.17 9.84
C GLY A 166 7.03 10.14 8.75
N ILE A 167 7.15 10.52 7.49
CA ILE A 167 6.90 9.65 6.34
C ILE A 167 7.93 8.51 6.26
N SER A 168 7.59 7.44 5.54
CA SER A 168 8.47 6.26 5.43
C SER A 168 9.68 6.54 4.55
N THR A 169 10.79 5.83 4.76
CA THR A 169 11.98 5.92 3.91
C THR A 169 12.26 4.59 3.22
N TYR A 170 12.57 4.62 1.93
CA TYR A 170 12.89 3.42 1.15
C TYR A 170 14.14 3.63 0.31
N GLU A 171 14.92 2.57 0.14
CA GLU A 171 16.05 2.57 -0.78
C GLU A 171 15.58 2.12 -2.17
N THR A 172 15.83 2.93 -3.20
CA THR A 172 15.60 2.52 -4.60
C THR A 172 16.56 3.24 -5.54
N LYS A 173 16.93 2.55 -6.61
CA LYS A 173 17.79 3.07 -7.69
C LYS A 173 16.98 3.56 -8.89
N ASP A 174 15.66 3.36 -8.90
CA ASP A 174 14.78 3.63 -10.05
C ASP A 174 14.68 5.13 -10.38
N TYR A 175 15.02 5.99 -9.44
CA TYR A 175 14.93 7.45 -9.59
C TYR A 175 16.29 8.13 -9.78
N ALA A 176 17.34 7.37 -10.11
CA ALA A 176 18.69 7.92 -10.30
C ALA A 176 18.78 8.97 -11.42
N ASP A 177 17.90 8.89 -12.42
CA ASP A 177 17.90 9.76 -13.60
C ASP A 177 17.44 11.19 -13.30
N TYR A 178 16.76 11.43 -12.17
CA TYR A 178 16.26 12.75 -11.78
C TYR A 178 17.35 13.67 -11.20
N GLY A 179 18.60 13.19 -11.06
CA GLY A 179 19.72 14.00 -10.57
C GLY A 179 19.62 14.45 -9.11
N ALA A 180 18.63 13.96 -8.37
CA ALA A 180 18.44 14.22 -6.95
C ALA A 180 18.99 13.07 -6.09
N ARG A 181 19.57 13.41 -4.93
CA ARG A 181 20.01 12.41 -3.93
C ARG A 181 18.82 11.82 -3.18
N LEU A 182 17.81 12.65 -2.92
CA LEU A 182 16.59 12.31 -2.19
C LEU A 182 15.37 12.61 -3.05
N ILE A 183 14.43 11.68 -3.11
CA ILE A 183 13.18 11.82 -3.86
C ILE A 183 12.03 11.70 -2.87
N VAL A 184 11.26 12.78 -2.71
CA VAL A 184 10.09 12.82 -1.83
C VAL A 184 8.86 12.56 -2.69
N LEU A 185 8.21 11.43 -2.48
CA LEU A 185 6.90 11.14 -3.05
C LEU A 185 5.83 11.41 -2.01
N ILE A 186 4.90 12.30 -2.32
CA ILE A 186 3.80 12.67 -1.45
C ILE A 186 2.58 11.86 -1.86
N GLY A 187 1.99 11.14 -0.91
CA GLY A 187 0.75 10.39 -1.07
C GLY A 187 -0.40 10.99 -0.27
N GLU A 188 -1.56 10.35 -0.36
CA GLU A 188 -2.79 10.76 0.32
C GLU A 188 -2.69 10.76 1.86
N ASP A 189 -1.79 9.96 2.42
CA ASP A 189 -1.50 9.90 3.85
C ASP A 189 -0.61 11.04 4.36
N TYR A 190 -0.21 11.97 3.48
CA TYR A 190 0.65 13.08 3.86
C TYR A 190 -0.06 14.02 4.84
N ALA A 191 0.51 14.13 6.04
CA ALA A 191 0.05 15.03 7.11
C ALA A 191 1.14 16.03 7.53
N GLY A 192 2.12 16.29 6.67
CA GLY A 192 3.24 17.17 6.93
C GLY A 192 2.95 18.66 6.64
N PRO A 193 3.97 19.52 6.78
CA PRO A 193 3.86 20.95 6.44
C PRO A 193 3.58 21.17 4.94
N GLY A 194 3.05 22.34 4.58
CA GLY A 194 2.80 22.74 3.19
C GLY A 194 1.37 22.52 2.69
N ILE A 195 0.54 21.72 3.38
CA ILE A 195 -0.85 21.47 2.96
C ILE A 195 -1.69 22.77 2.97
N GLU A 196 -1.57 23.56 4.03
CA GLU A 196 -2.31 24.82 4.17
C GLU A 196 -1.80 25.90 3.21
N GLU A 197 -0.50 25.93 2.95
CA GLU A 197 0.10 26.84 1.98
C GLU A 197 -0.30 26.48 0.56
N ALA A 198 -0.34 25.19 0.23
CA ALA A 198 -0.82 24.69 -1.05
C ALA A 198 -2.28 25.08 -1.28
N LYS A 199 -3.15 24.86 -0.29
CA LYS A 199 -4.56 25.31 -0.37
C LYS A 199 -4.69 26.81 -0.57
N LYS A 200 -3.84 27.61 0.09
CA LYS A 200 -3.83 29.07 -0.11
C LYS A 200 -3.39 29.44 -1.51
N MET A 201 -2.32 28.84 -2.03
CA MET A 201 -1.87 29.06 -3.40
C MET A 201 -2.94 28.66 -4.41
N THR A 202 -3.58 27.50 -4.23
CA THR A 202 -4.72 27.09 -5.07
C THR A 202 -5.91 28.02 -4.93
N ALA A 203 -6.19 28.54 -3.74
CA ALA A 203 -7.27 29.51 -3.54
C ALA A 203 -6.94 30.91 -4.08
N GLU A 204 -5.65 31.28 -4.17
CA GLU A 204 -5.17 32.51 -4.82
C GLU A 204 -5.22 32.35 -6.34
N ASP A 205 -4.84 31.19 -6.88
CA ASP A 205 -4.94 30.86 -8.31
C ASP A 205 -6.42 30.69 -8.76
N SER A 206 -7.26 30.18 -7.87
CA SER A 206 -8.72 29.99 -8.09
C SER A 206 -9.54 31.16 -7.57
N ALA A 207 -8.92 32.17 -6.96
CA ALA A 207 -9.61 33.42 -6.72
C ALA A 207 -10.14 33.84 -8.09
N PRO A 208 -11.42 34.24 -8.20
CA PRO A 208 -11.91 34.78 -9.45
C PRO A 208 -10.91 35.85 -9.82
N ASP A 209 -10.21 35.61 -10.93
CA ASP A 209 -9.43 36.62 -11.57
C ASP A 209 -10.31 37.86 -11.54
N SER A 210 -9.79 38.97 -11.04
CA SER A 210 -10.51 40.24 -10.99
C SER A 210 -10.70 40.79 -12.41
N SER A 211 -10.90 39.88 -13.37
CA SER A 211 -11.21 39.99 -14.78
C SER A 211 -12.66 39.57 -15.07
N GLU A 212 -13.49 39.31 -14.05
CA GLU A 212 -14.91 39.63 -14.25
C GLU A 212 -14.95 41.13 -14.61
N PRO A 213 -15.45 41.48 -15.81
CA PRO A 213 -15.50 42.87 -16.24
C PRO A 213 -16.31 43.63 -15.19
N GLN A 214 -15.62 44.41 -14.36
CA GLN A 214 -16.28 45.19 -13.32
C GLN A 214 -17.13 46.21 -14.04
N ILE A 215 -18.45 46.17 -13.87
CA ILE A 215 -19.33 47.15 -14.53
C ILE A 215 -19.44 48.36 -13.61
N ASN A 216 -19.09 49.54 -14.12
CA ASN A 216 -19.31 50.78 -13.39
C ASN A 216 -20.84 50.99 -13.23
N PRO A 217 -21.37 51.08 -12.00
CA PRO A 217 -22.81 51.23 -11.77
C PRO A 217 -23.36 52.58 -12.24
N GLU A 218 -22.51 53.59 -12.44
CA GLU A 218 -22.91 54.93 -12.89
C GLU A 218 -23.04 55.02 -14.42
N THR A 219 -22.15 54.33 -15.15
CA THR A 219 -22.07 54.42 -16.62
C THR A 219 -22.55 53.17 -17.34
N GLY A 220 -22.57 52.01 -16.67
CA GLY A 220 -22.89 50.71 -17.25
C GLY A 220 -21.76 50.13 -18.12
N ASN A 221 -20.61 50.80 -18.17
CA ASN A 221 -19.45 50.37 -18.95
C ASN A 221 -18.57 49.41 -18.16
N THR A 222 -17.85 48.54 -18.88
CA THR A 222 -16.80 47.69 -18.28
C THR A 222 -15.66 48.58 -17.79
N VAL A 223 -15.10 48.29 -16.63
CA VAL A 223 -13.94 48.97 -16.05
C VAL A 223 -12.70 48.15 -16.36
N ASP A 224 -11.66 48.83 -16.85
CA ASP A 224 -10.34 48.25 -17.06
C ASP A 224 -9.71 47.90 -15.70
N PRO A 225 -9.34 46.63 -15.45
CA PRO A 225 -8.76 46.21 -14.19
C PRO A 225 -7.37 46.82 -13.91
N VAL A 226 -6.67 47.32 -14.94
CA VAL A 226 -5.33 47.91 -14.82
C VAL A 226 -5.40 49.39 -14.45
N THR A 227 -6.26 50.15 -15.14
CA THR A 227 -6.35 51.61 -14.98
C THR A 227 -7.48 52.04 -14.03
N GLY A 228 -8.46 51.17 -13.78
CA GLY A 228 -9.69 51.50 -13.06
C GLY A 228 -10.60 52.48 -13.81
N TRP A 229 -10.37 52.67 -15.11
CA TRP A 229 -11.14 53.57 -15.96
C TRP A 229 -12.22 52.81 -16.74
N ASP A 230 -13.31 53.50 -17.07
CA ASP A 230 -14.36 52.94 -17.91
C ASP A 230 -13.80 52.66 -19.32
N ILE A 231 -14.14 51.51 -19.89
CA ILE A 231 -13.81 51.12 -21.26
C ILE A 231 -14.95 51.55 -22.17
N ASP A 232 -14.62 52.28 -23.21
CA ASP A 232 -15.57 52.64 -24.26
C ASP A 232 -16.03 51.38 -25.03
N PRO A 233 -17.34 51.08 -25.10
CA PRO A 233 -17.85 49.90 -25.81
C PRO A 233 -17.62 49.95 -27.33
N ASP A 234 -17.44 51.14 -27.93
CA ASP A 234 -17.27 51.31 -29.38
C ASP A 234 -15.79 51.15 -29.80
N THR A 235 -14.86 51.65 -28.97
CA THR A 235 -13.42 51.62 -29.28
C THR A 235 -12.64 50.53 -28.53
N GLY A 236 -13.19 50.01 -27.43
CA GLY A 236 -12.52 49.05 -26.56
C GLY A 236 -11.35 49.64 -25.76
N TRP A 237 -11.26 50.97 -25.67
CA TRP A 237 -10.15 51.68 -25.03
C TRP A 237 -10.57 52.32 -23.70
N PRO A 238 -9.64 52.48 -22.73
CA PRO A 238 -9.92 53.19 -21.48
C PRO A 238 -10.29 54.66 -21.74
N ILE A 239 -11.32 55.16 -21.08
CA ILE A 239 -11.78 56.55 -21.14
C ILE A 239 -11.11 57.32 -20.01
N ASP A 240 -10.35 58.38 -20.33
CA ASP A 240 -9.80 59.25 -19.30
C ASP A 240 -10.93 60.04 -18.60
N PRO A 241 -11.11 59.91 -17.28
CA PRO A 241 -12.20 60.58 -16.55
C PRO A 241 -12.10 62.12 -16.58
N SER A 242 -10.91 62.65 -16.88
CA SER A 242 -10.65 64.09 -16.94
C SER A 242 -11.11 64.72 -18.26
N THR A 243 -11.04 63.95 -19.35
CA THR A 243 -11.27 64.42 -20.71
C THR A 243 -12.50 63.79 -21.37
N GLY A 244 -12.98 62.66 -20.85
CA GLY A 244 -14.10 61.90 -21.39
C GLY A 244 -13.82 61.28 -22.76
N GLN A 245 -12.55 61.16 -23.16
CA GLN A 245 -12.15 60.61 -24.46
C GLN A 245 -11.45 59.26 -24.30
N PRO A 246 -11.60 58.34 -25.28
CA PRO A 246 -10.84 57.09 -25.32
C PRO A 246 -9.34 57.36 -25.49
N VAL A 247 -8.52 56.74 -24.65
CA VAL A 247 -7.07 56.84 -24.67
C VAL A 247 -6.46 55.61 -25.32
N ASP A 248 -5.62 55.82 -26.32
CA ASP A 248 -4.88 54.73 -26.94
C ASP A 248 -3.90 54.11 -25.92
N PRO A 249 -4.03 52.80 -25.61
CA PRO A 249 -3.15 52.13 -24.65
C PRO A 249 -1.66 52.12 -25.09
N SER A 250 -1.36 52.35 -26.36
CA SER A 250 0.02 52.46 -26.87
C SER A 250 0.65 53.84 -26.69
N THR A 251 -0.14 54.86 -26.35
CA THR A 251 0.31 56.25 -26.15
C THR A 251 0.31 56.65 -24.67
N ALA A 252 -0.28 55.84 -23.79
CA ALA A 252 -0.22 56.03 -22.35
C ALA A 252 1.22 55.83 -21.84
N PRO A 253 1.73 56.67 -20.91
CA PRO A 253 3.06 56.44 -20.33
C PRO A 253 3.04 55.09 -19.61
N ALA A 254 3.94 54.19 -20.00
CA ALA A 254 4.18 52.95 -19.27
C ALA A 254 4.42 53.30 -17.78
N GLN A 255 3.59 52.74 -16.90
CA GLN A 255 3.81 52.76 -15.44
C GLN A 255 4.56 51.51 -15.03
#